data_AF-A0A0S2EJ71-F1
#
_entry.id   AF-A0A0S2EJ71-F1
#
_cell.length_a   1.000
_cell.length_b   1.000
_cell.length_c   1.000
_cell.angle_alpha   90.00
_cell.angle_beta   90.00
_cell.angle_gamma   90.00
#
_symmetry.space_group_name_H-M   'P 1'
#
loop_
_entity.id
_entity.type
_entity.pdbx_description
1 polymer ?
#
loop_
_entity_poly.entity_id
_entity_poly.type
_entity_poly.pdbx_seq_one_letter_code
_entity_poly.pdbx_strand_id
1 'polypeptide(L)'
;MAVSAALLRRAALGLALGLTASLAEARAARADGALFDLAGFFAGRSVSAGEVRTLFFSLEPFTAGFQGRVEGDTLQLDERFRFPEGERLQRWHLRFAGPLVRGTVETEGRDGQLRPAVPVEGERTATGVELRYTGFAPGGRALRLAFRHVMTANGDGTLENHVTVRLLGVPLARSEVTFSKSEADLQRHLAKAPHP
;
A
#
# COMPACT_ATOMS: atom_id res chain seq x y z
N MET A 1 69.93 -1.30 -53.45
CA MET A 1 68.56 -0.75 -53.36
C MET A 1 67.62 -1.94 -53.23
N ALA A 2 67.25 -2.31 -52.00
CA ALA A 2 65.89 -2.25 -51.44
C ALA A 2 64.92 -3.24 -52.16
N VAL A 3 64.27 -4.22 -51.53
CA VAL A 3 63.82 -4.43 -50.14
C VAL A 3 63.73 -5.95 -49.90
N SER A 4 64.02 -6.43 -48.68
CA SER A 4 63.59 -7.74 -48.21
C SER A 4 63.21 -7.69 -46.73
N ALA A 5 62.18 -8.47 -46.39
CA ALA A 5 61.70 -8.90 -45.08
C ALA A 5 61.07 -7.85 -44.13
N ALA A 6 59.82 -8.06 -43.73
CA ALA A 6 59.48 -8.87 -42.56
C ALA A 6 58.05 -8.56 -42.05
N LEU A 7 57.35 -9.63 -41.69
CA LEU A 7 56.06 -9.62 -41.00
C LEU A 7 56.10 -8.84 -39.68
N LEU A 8 55.01 -8.12 -39.33
CA LEU A 8 54.68 -7.84 -37.94
C LEU A 8 53.17 -7.67 -37.70
N ARG A 9 52.71 -8.57 -36.83
CA ARG A 9 51.47 -8.64 -36.05
C ARG A 9 50.78 -7.29 -35.79
N ARG A 10 49.44 -7.29 -35.90
CA ARG A 10 48.58 -6.42 -35.06
C ARG A 10 47.50 -7.26 -34.40
N ALA A 11 47.59 -7.33 -33.08
CA ALA A 11 46.58 -7.86 -32.19
C ALA A 11 45.92 -6.71 -31.41
N ALA A 12 44.77 -7.03 -30.84
CA ALA A 12 44.10 -6.41 -29.70
C ALA A 12 42.99 -5.36 -29.96
N LEU A 13 41.76 -5.85 -29.70
CA LEU A 13 40.82 -5.39 -28.66
C LEU A 13 40.28 -3.94 -28.71
N GLY A 14 38.98 -3.83 -28.95
CA GLY A 14 38.18 -2.64 -28.66
C GLY A 14 36.80 -3.04 -28.12
N LEU A 15 36.72 -3.24 -26.81
CA LEU A 15 35.49 -3.44 -26.03
C LEU A 15 35.10 -2.10 -25.41
N ALA A 16 33.91 -1.58 -25.70
CA ALA A 16 33.29 -0.46 -24.97
C ALA A 16 31.76 -0.61 -25.08
N LEU A 17 31.07 -1.22 -24.12
CA LEU A 17 30.50 -0.61 -22.89
C LEU A 17 29.66 0.65 -23.15
N GLY A 18 28.35 0.45 -23.22
CA GLY A 18 27.32 1.50 -23.18
C GLY A 18 26.13 1.05 -22.33
N LEU A 19 26.37 0.80 -21.04
CA LEU A 19 25.31 0.61 -20.04
C LEU A 19 25.00 1.98 -19.42
N THR A 20 23.96 2.64 -19.90
CA THR A 20 23.36 3.80 -19.21
C THR A 20 22.48 3.28 -18.09
N ALA A 21 23.08 2.99 -16.94
CA ALA A 21 22.37 2.84 -15.68
C ALA A 21 21.90 4.23 -15.22
N SER A 22 20.60 4.49 -15.32
CA SER A 22 19.97 5.64 -14.67
C SER A 22 20.04 5.44 -13.15
N LEU A 23 20.92 6.17 -12.47
CA LEU A 23 20.90 6.27 -11.02
C LEU A 23 19.63 7.02 -10.60
N ALA A 24 18.61 6.28 -10.18
CA ALA A 24 17.63 6.80 -9.25
C ALA A 24 18.35 6.98 -7.91
N GLU A 25 18.79 8.19 -7.59
CA GLU A 25 19.29 8.54 -6.27
C GLU A 25 18.18 8.28 -5.25
N ALA A 26 18.28 7.15 -4.55
CA ALA A 26 17.54 6.93 -3.32
C ALA A 26 17.99 8.01 -2.33
N ARG A 27 17.16 9.03 -2.16
CA ARG A 27 17.36 10.09 -1.17
C ARG A 27 17.44 9.43 0.20
N ALA A 28 18.66 9.31 0.73
CA ALA A 28 18.89 8.81 2.07
C ALA A 28 18.12 9.69 3.07
N ALA A 29 17.12 9.08 3.72
CA ALA A 29 16.28 9.75 4.70
C ALA A 29 17.14 10.21 5.89
N ARG A 30 17.02 11.50 6.23
CA ARG A 30 17.63 12.11 7.41
C ARG A 30 16.99 11.48 8.65
N ALA A 31 17.81 10.81 9.46
CA ALA A 31 17.39 10.14 10.69
C ALA A 31 17.28 11.14 11.85
N ASP A 32 16.12 11.79 11.97
CA ASP A 32 15.59 12.34 13.22
C ASP A 32 14.26 11.62 13.48
N GLY A 33 14.25 10.51 14.24
CA GLY A 33 13.03 9.80 14.66
C GLY A 33 11.91 9.75 13.61
N ALA A 34 12.24 9.35 12.38
CA ALA A 34 11.40 9.61 11.21
C ALA A 34 10.01 8.98 11.36
N LEU A 35 8.95 9.77 11.10
CA LEU A 35 7.59 9.28 11.02
C LEU A 35 7.47 8.27 9.86
N PHE A 36 6.63 7.26 10.03
CA PHE A 36 6.37 6.27 9.00
C PHE A 36 5.81 6.92 7.72
N ASP A 37 6.42 6.58 6.58
CA ASP A 37 6.04 7.11 5.27
C ASP A 37 4.97 6.24 4.58
N LEU A 38 3.72 6.42 5.01
CA LEU A 38 2.57 5.75 4.40
C LEU A 38 2.38 6.11 2.93
N ALA A 39 2.67 7.36 2.54
CA ALA A 39 2.57 7.82 1.16
C ALA A 39 3.56 7.08 0.27
N GLY A 40 4.82 6.99 0.71
CA GLY A 40 5.86 6.22 0.04
C GLY A 40 5.52 4.74 -0.06
N PHE A 41 4.99 4.12 1.00
CA PHE A 41 4.57 2.72 0.97
C PHE A 41 3.50 2.46 -0.11
N PHE A 42 2.47 3.30 -0.19
CA PHE A 42 1.39 3.14 -1.16
C PHE A 42 1.65 3.77 -2.52
N ALA A 43 2.78 4.46 -2.74
CA ALA A 43 3.14 5.00 -4.04
C ALA A 43 3.27 3.89 -5.09
N GLY A 44 2.58 4.04 -6.22
CA GLY A 44 2.52 3.01 -7.25
C GLY A 44 1.62 1.85 -6.87
N ARG A 45 2.00 0.63 -7.27
CA ARG A 45 1.19 -0.57 -7.03
C ARG A 45 1.47 -1.17 -5.65
N SER A 46 0.43 -1.65 -4.99
CA SER A 46 0.51 -2.53 -3.81
C SER A 46 -0.62 -3.58 -3.88
N VAL A 47 -0.56 -4.60 -3.03
CA VAL A 47 -1.56 -5.67 -2.89
C VAL A 47 -1.81 -5.97 -1.42
N SER A 48 -2.93 -6.63 -1.11
CA SER A 48 -3.21 -7.14 0.22
C SER A 48 -3.92 -8.48 0.21
N ALA A 49 -3.77 -9.18 1.33
CA ALA A 49 -4.65 -10.26 1.73
C ALA A 49 -5.00 -10.08 3.20
N GLY A 50 -6.25 -10.36 3.53
CA GLY A 50 -6.73 -10.25 4.89
C GLY A 50 -8.00 -11.04 5.09
N GLU A 51 -8.47 -11.00 6.32
CA GLU A 51 -9.65 -11.73 6.74
C GLU A 51 -10.54 -10.83 7.59
N VAL A 52 -11.86 -11.04 7.50
CA VAL A 52 -12.83 -10.33 8.33
C VAL A 52 -13.47 -11.30 9.29
N ARG A 53 -13.51 -10.93 10.57
CA ARG A 53 -14.23 -11.64 11.62
C ARG A 53 -15.37 -10.78 12.13
N THR A 54 -16.59 -11.31 12.08
CA THR A 54 -17.77 -10.63 12.63
C THR A 54 -18.18 -11.22 13.97
N LEU A 55 -19.10 -10.57 14.68
CA LEU A 55 -19.59 -11.07 15.98
C LEU A 55 -20.30 -12.44 15.89
N PHE A 56 -20.88 -12.76 14.73
CA PHE A 56 -21.77 -13.91 14.54
C PHE A 56 -21.31 -14.90 13.46
N PHE A 57 -20.38 -14.50 12.59
CA PHE A 57 -19.91 -15.29 11.45
C PHE A 57 -18.38 -15.31 11.35
N SER A 58 -17.88 -16.40 10.75
CA SER A 58 -16.48 -16.79 10.61
C SER A 58 -15.62 -15.85 9.76
N LEU A 59 -14.31 -16.15 9.73
CA LEU A 59 -13.29 -15.59 8.83
C LEU A 59 -13.74 -15.67 7.37
N GLU A 60 -13.86 -14.52 6.72
CA GLU A 60 -13.97 -14.44 5.26
C GLU A 60 -12.67 -13.86 4.69
N PRO A 61 -11.88 -14.66 3.93
CA PRO A 61 -10.67 -14.17 3.31
C PRO A 61 -10.99 -13.28 2.11
N PHE A 62 -10.21 -12.23 1.94
CA PHE A 62 -10.30 -11.33 0.80
C PHE A 62 -8.93 -10.84 0.36
N THR A 63 -8.87 -10.31 -0.86
CA THR A 63 -7.69 -9.64 -1.40
C THR A 63 -8.08 -8.28 -1.95
N ALA A 64 -7.12 -7.36 -1.96
CA ALA A 64 -7.28 -6.08 -2.63
C ALA A 64 -6.04 -5.68 -3.43
N GLY A 65 -6.26 -4.96 -4.53
CA GLY A 65 -5.22 -4.30 -5.30
C GLY A 65 -5.23 -2.80 -5.06
N PHE A 66 -4.05 -2.19 -5.05
CA PHE A 66 -3.87 -0.77 -4.75
C PHE A 66 -3.12 -0.06 -5.86
N GLN A 67 -3.54 1.17 -6.15
CA GLN A 67 -2.81 2.09 -7.01
C GLN A 67 -2.74 3.47 -6.36
N GLY A 68 -1.56 3.83 -5.86
CA GLY A 68 -1.31 5.13 -5.27
C GLY A 68 -0.57 6.09 -6.21
N ARG A 69 -0.90 7.36 -6.07
CA ARG A 69 -0.20 8.51 -6.66
C ARG A 69 0.11 9.50 -5.56
N VAL A 70 1.36 9.94 -5.49
CA VAL A 70 1.82 10.92 -4.50
C VAL A 70 2.16 12.22 -5.20
N GLU A 71 1.59 13.32 -4.71
CA GLU A 71 1.82 14.67 -5.19
C GLU A 71 2.09 15.57 -3.98
N GLY A 72 3.37 15.94 -3.79
CA GLY A 72 3.79 16.70 -2.62
C GLY A 72 3.52 15.95 -1.31
N ASP A 73 2.63 16.51 -0.49
CA ASP A 73 2.23 15.97 0.82
C ASP A 73 0.91 15.19 0.77
N THR A 74 0.48 14.78 -0.42
CA THR A 74 -0.83 14.19 -0.67
C THR A 74 -0.71 12.82 -1.34
N LEU A 75 -1.47 11.85 -0.84
CA LEU A 75 -1.65 10.51 -1.42
C LEU A 75 -3.08 10.37 -1.95
N GLN A 76 -3.20 10.09 -3.23
CA GLN A 76 -4.42 9.56 -3.84
C GLN A 76 -4.25 8.06 -3.98
N LEU A 77 -5.17 7.26 -3.45
CA LEU A 77 -5.05 5.81 -3.41
C LEU A 77 -6.39 5.16 -3.80
N ASP A 78 -6.38 4.44 -4.90
CA ASP A 78 -7.48 3.58 -5.30
C ASP A 78 -7.22 2.16 -4.76
N GLU A 79 -8.15 1.64 -3.98
CA GLU A 79 -8.16 0.30 -3.39
C GLU A 79 -9.30 -0.51 -3.99
N ARG A 80 -9.00 -1.63 -4.62
CA ARG A 80 -9.96 -2.51 -5.29
C ARG A 80 -10.06 -3.83 -4.57
N PHE A 81 -11.12 -3.98 -3.79
CA PHE A 81 -11.46 -5.23 -3.11
C PHE A 81 -12.04 -6.22 -4.10
N ARG A 82 -11.68 -7.50 -3.97
CA ARG A 82 -12.24 -8.59 -4.77
C ARG A 82 -13.21 -9.41 -3.92
N PHE A 83 -14.48 -9.35 -4.28
CA PHE A 83 -15.53 -10.21 -3.71
C PHE A 83 -16.06 -11.18 -4.79
N PRO A 84 -16.71 -12.29 -4.39
CA PRO A 84 -17.34 -13.21 -5.34
C PRO A 84 -18.34 -12.52 -6.29
N GLU A 85 -19.04 -11.49 -5.82
CA GLU A 85 -20.02 -10.71 -6.60
C GLU A 85 -19.39 -9.54 -7.38
N GLY A 86 -18.06 -9.49 -7.48
CA GLY A 86 -17.31 -8.50 -8.25
C GLY A 86 -16.46 -7.57 -7.40
N GLU A 87 -15.68 -6.73 -8.10
CA GLU A 87 -14.77 -5.79 -7.42
C GLU A 87 -15.51 -4.59 -6.83
N ARG A 88 -14.95 -3.99 -5.78
CA ARG A 88 -15.44 -2.73 -5.20
C ARG A 88 -14.31 -1.76 -4.97
N LEU A 89 -14.53 -0.48 -5.29
CA LEU A 89 -13.54 0.58 -5.10
C LEU A 89 -13.70 1.28 -3.75
N GLN A 90 -12.57 1.55 -3.09
CA GLN A 90 -12.42 2.69 -2.17
C GLN A 90 -11.38 3.65 -2.73
N ARG A 91 -11.70 4.94 -2.73
CA ARG A 91 -10.78 6.00 -3.12
C ARG A 91 -10.45 6.85 -1.92
N TRP A 92 -9.17 6.86 -1.57
CA TRP A 92 -8.63 7.63 -0.48
C TRP A 92 -7.89 8.85 -1.05
N HIS A 93 -8.09 9.99 -0.40
CA HIS A 93 -7.35 11.21 -0.67
C HIS A 93 -6.84 11.74 0.67
N LEU A 94 -5.57 11.49 0.97
CA LEU A 94 -4.95 11.76 2.26
C LEU A 94 -3.87 12.83 2.13
N ARG A 95 -3.85 13.78 3.06
CA ARG A 95 -2.85 14.82 3.20
C ARG A 95 -2.10 14.65 4.51
N PHE A 96 -0.79 14.82 4.44
CA PHE A 96 0.14 14.61 5.55
C PHE A 96 0.73 15.95 6.03
N ALA A 97 0.57 16.27 7.30
CA ALA A 97 1.11 17.49 7.91
C ALA A 97 1.83 17.15 9.22
N GLY A 98 3.13 16.86 9.14
CA GLY A 98 3.88 16.31 10.26
C GLY A 98 3.25 15.01 10.77
N PRO A 99 2.99 14.82 12.07
CA PRO A 99 2.34 13.62 12.56
C PRO A 99 0.88 13.51 12.13
N LEU A 100 0.21 14.59 11.71
CA LEU A 100 -1.22 14.56 11.42
C LEU A 100 -1.51 14.05 10.00
N VAL A 101 -2.59 13.28 9.88
CA VAL A 101 -3.19 12.86 8.60
C VAL A 101 -4.63 13.37 8.55
N ARG A 102 -5.01 13.99 7.43
CA ARG A 102 -6.38 14.40 7.16
C ARG A 102 -6.74 14.08 5.72
N GLY A 103 -8.00 13.85 5.43
CA GLY A 103 -8.39 13.53 4.06
C GLY A 103 -9.83 13.13 3.92
N THR A 104 -10.11 12.39 2.86
CA THR A 104 -11.41 11.81 2.59
C THR A 104 -11.31 10.40 2.07
N VAL A 105 -12.40 9.65 2.22
CA VAL A 105 -12.60 8.37 1.54
C VAL A 105 -13.96 8.34 0.86
N GLU A 106 -13.98 7.87 -0.39
CA GLU A 106 -15.17 7.52 -1.14
C GLU A 106 -15.24 6.00 -1.23
N THR A 107 -16.44 5.43 -1.08
CA THR A 107 -16.63 3.97 -1.11
C THR A 107 -17.72 3.61 -2.10
N GLU A 108 -17.43 2.63 -2.96
CA GLU A 108 -18.38 2.07 -3.90
C GLU A 108 -19.37 1.12 -3.21
N GLY A 109 -20.65 1.37 -3.43
CA GLY A 109 -21.75 0.54 -2.94
C GLY A 109 -21.93 -0.74 -3.74
N ARG A 110 -22.91 -1.56 -3.33
CA ARG A 110 -23.33 -2.75 -4.09
C ARG A 110 -23.94 -2.41 -5.46
N ASP A 111 -24.47 -1.20 -5.60
CA ASP A 111 -25.03 -0.64 -6.83
C ASP A 111 -23.96 -0.13 -7.82
N GLY A 112 -22.67 -0.26 -7.48
CA GLY A 112 -21.56 0.20 -8.31
C GLY A 112 -21.34 1.71 -8.28
N GLN A 113 -22.07 2.46 -7.43
CA GLN A 113 -21.94 3.90 -7.33
C GLN A 113 -21.00 4.29 -6.19
N LEU A 114 -20.13 5.27 -6.44
CA LEU A 114 -19.35 5.91 -5.39
C LEU A 114 -20.26 6.77 -4.52
N ARG A 115 -20.20 6.51 -3.21
CA ARG A 115 -20.88 7.34 -2.22
C ARG A 115 -20.10 8.62 -1.97
N PRO A 116 -20.78 9.70 -1.51
CA PRO A 116 -20.11 10.95 -1.18
C PRO A 116 -18.92 10.74 -0.25
N ALA A 117 -17.85 11.48 -0.54
CA ALA A 117 -16.64 11.48 0.25
C ALA A 117 -16.95 11.79 1.73
N VAL A 118 -16.38 10.99 2.63
CA VAL A 118 -16.46 11.22 4.08
C VAL A 118 -15.09 11.60 4.64
N PRO A 119 -15.02 12.46 5.67
CA PRO A 119 -13.77 12.89 6.23
C PRO A 119 -13.03 11.75 6.94
N VAL A 120 -11.71 11.74 6.76
CA VAL A 120 -10.75 10.86 7.42
C VAL A 120 -9.80 11.71 8.24
N GLU A 121 -9.50 11.27 9.45
CA GLU A 121 -8.49 11.83 10.32
C GLU A 121 -7.55 10.75 10.83
N GLY A 122 -6.34 11.13 11.21
CA GLY A 122 -5.37 10.17 11.68
C GLY A 122 -4.06 10.78 12.12
N GLU A 123 -3.18 9.91 12.58
CA GLU A 123 -1.87 10.26 13.11
C GLU A 123 -0.81 9.24 12.70
N ARG A 124 0.40 9.72 12.45
CA ARG A 124 1.59 8.93 12.14
C ARG A 124 2.47 8.82 13.36
N THR A 125 3.03 7.64 13.56
CA THR A 125 4.07 7.37 14.54
C THR A 125 5.36 6.98 13.81
N ALA A 126 6.42 6.68 14.54
CA ALA A 126 7.64 6.12 13.95
C ALA A 126 7.43 4.73 13.33
N THR A 127 6.43 3.98 13.79
CA THR A 127 6.20 2.57 13.41
C THR A 127 5.00 2.37 12.50
N GLY A 128 4.17 3.39 12.27
CA GLY A 128 2.91 3.20 11.57
C GLY A 128 2.00 4.41 11.48
N VAL A 129 0.73 4.16 11.17
CA VAL A 129 -0.34 5.17 11.04
C VAL A 129 -1.64 4.65 11.62
N GLU A 130 -2.34 5.50 12.35
CA GLU A 130 -3.74 5.27 12.70
C GLU A 130 -4.66 6.17 11.89
N LEU A 131 -5.69 5.60 11.25
CA LEU A 131 -6.74 6.35 10.54
C LEU A 131 -8.12 6.04 11.12
N ARG A 132 -8.99 7.05 11.17
CA ARG A 132 -10.36 6.96 11.67
C ARG A 132 -11.32 7.70 10.77
N TYR A 133 -12.50 7.11 10.54
CA TYR A 133 -13.60 7.77 9.82
C TYR A 133 -14.94 7.11 10.15
N THR A 134 -16.03 7.82 9.86
CA THR A 134 -17.38 7.25 9.87
C THR A 134 -17.93 7.24 8.45
N GLY A 135 -17.93 6.08 7.81
CA GLY A 135 -18.19 5.91 6.39
C GLY A 135 -18.93 4.62 6.08
N PHE A 136 -18.68 4.05 4.92
CA PHE A 136 -19.40 2.89 4.42
C PHE A 136 -18.45 1.72 4.17
N ALA A 137 -18.90 0.50 4.45
CA ALA A 137 -18.17 -0.71 4.08
C ALA A 137 -18.25 -0.95 2.56
N PRO A 138 -17.16 -1.38 1.91
CA PRO A 138 -17.18 -1.79 0.50
C PRO A 138 -18.23 -2.88 0.25
N GLY A 139 -19.10 -2.69 -0.76
CA GLY A 139 -20.19 -3.63 -1.06
C GLY A 139 -21.30 -3.72 0.02
N GLY A 140 -21.17 -2.96 1.11
CA GLY A 140 -22.12 -2.89 2.21
C GLY A 140 -23.36 -2.04 1.91
N ARG A 141 -24.37 -2.15 2.79
CA ARG A 141 -25.60 -1.34 2.74
C ARG A 141 -25.32 0.14 3.01
N ALA A 142 -26.34 1.00 2.92
CA ALA A 142 -26.26 2.45 3.20
C ALA A 142 -25.96 2.82 4.67
N LEU A 143 -25.67 1.84 5.53
CA LEU A 143 -25.40 2.06 6.94
C LEU A 143 -24.00 2.65 7.12
N ARG A 144 -23.91 3.75 7.88
CA ARG A 144 -22.62 4.34 8.26
C ARG A 144 -22.03 3.59 9.46
N LEU A 145 -20.75 3.26 9.37
CA LEU A 145 -19.98 2.53 10.36
C LEU A 145 -18.75 3.33 10.73
N ALA A 146 -18.34 3.25 11.98
CA ALA A 146 -17.10 3.83 12.46
C ALA A 146 -15.96 2.84 12.22
N PHE A 147 -14.96 3.26 11.46
CA PHE A 147 -13.78 2.49 11.13
C PHE A 147 -12.57 3.07 11.85
N ARG A 148 -11.73 2.19 12.38
CA ARG A 148 -10.40 2.52 12.88
C ARG A 148 -9.40 1.54 12.28
N HIS A 149 -8.43 2.08 11.56
CA HIS A 149 -7.31 1.35 10.98
C HIS A 149 -6.08 1.64 11.82
N VAL A 150 -5.39 0.60 12.28
CA VAL A 150 -4.06 0.72 12.88
C VAL A 150 -3.09 -0.03 12.01
N MET A 151 -2.26 0.74 11.31
CA MET A 151 -1.26 0.21 10.39
C MET A 151 0.11 0.21 11.04
N THR A 152 0.82 -0.91 11.04
CA THR A 152 2.14 -1.08 11.68
C THR A 152 3.12 -1.80 10.76
N ALA A 153 4.32 -1.25 10.59
CA ALA A 153 5.33 -1.83 9.71
C ALA A 153 5.98 -3.08 10.34
N ASN A 154 6.14 -4.14 9.55
CA ASN A 154 6.67 -5.43 10.00
C ASN A 154 8.20 -5.55 9.89
N GLY A 155 8.87 -4.53 9.33
CA GLY A 155 10.32 -4.52 9.12
C GLY A 155 10.82 -5.37 7.94
N ASP A 156 9.97 -6.22 7.36
CA ASP A 156 10.27 -7.04 6.18
C ASP A 156 9.78 -6.42 4.86
N GLY A 157 9.33 -5.16 4.91
CA GLY A 157 8.74 -4.44 3.78
C GLY A 157 7.22 -4.60 3.64
N THR A 158 6.57 -5.37 4.53
CA THR A 158 5.11 -5.44 4.64
C THR A 158 4.56 -4.50 5.73
N LEU A 159 3.26 -4.25 5.66
CA LEU A 159 2.53 -3.38 6.58
C LEU A 159 1.27 -4.12 7.04
N GLU A 160 1.17 -4.39 8.34
CA GLU A 160 -0.05 -4.91 8.97
C GLU A 160 -1.08 -3.80 9.11
N ASN A 161 -2.36 -4.15 9.06
CA ASN A 161 -3.48 -3.25 9.27
C ASN A 161 -4.60 -3.94 10.04
N HIS A 162 -4.79 -3.49 11.26
CA HIS A 162 -5.83 -3.98 12.15
C HIS A 162 -7.02 -3.03 12.05
N VAL A 163 -8.12 -3.51 11.49
CA VAL A 163 -9.33 -2.72 11.29
C VAL A 163 -10.36 -3.09 12.34
N THR A 164 -10.88 -2.10 13.07
CA THR A 164 -12.07 -2.27 13.93
C THR A 164 -13.24 -1.52 13.33
N VAL A 165 -14.38 -2.21 13.20
CA VAL A 165 -15.63 -1.66 12.67
C VAL A 165 -16.67 -1.62 13.77
N ARG A 166 -17.28 -0.45 14.01
CA ARG A 166 -18.29 -0.23 15.04
C ARG A 166 -19.56 0.37 14.47
N LEU A 167 -20.69 0.02 15.08
CA LEU A 167 -21.97 0.70 14.91
C LEU A 167 -22.40 1.26 16.27
N LEU A 168 -22.64 2.57 16.35
CA LEU A 168 -23.05 3.24 17.59
C LEU A 168 -22.15 2.88 18.80
N GLY A 169 -20.84 2.73 18.57
CA GLY A 169 -19.85 2.38 19.60
C GLY A 169 -19.69 0.87 19.86
N VAL A 170 -20.62 0.04 19.39
CA VAL A 170 -20.56 -1.43 19.57
C VAL A 170 -19.69 -2.05 18.47
N PRO A 171 -18.66 -2.87 18.81
CA PRO A 171 -17.86 -3.57 17.82
C PRO A 171 -18.72 -4.58 17.05
N LEU A 172 -18.67 -4.51 15.72
CA LEU A 172 -19.40 -5.42 14.83
C LEU A 172 -18.46 -6.40 14.12
N ALA A 173 -17.29 -5.91 13.71
CA ALA A 173 -16.32 -6.69 12.99
C ALA A 173 -14.89 -6.22 13.28
N ARG A 174 -13.95 -7.12 13.09
CA ARG A 174 -12.51 -6.85 13.03
C ARG A 174 -11.95 -7.43 11.75
N SER A 175 -10.89 -6.84 11.23
CA SER A 175 -10.16 -7.39 10.11
C SER A 175 -8.67 -7.27 10.35
N GLU A 176 -7.95 -8.35 10.05
CA GLU A 176 -6.49 -8.39 10.02
C GLU A 176 -6.06 -8.47 8.55
N VAL A 177 -5.22 -7.53 8.13
CA VAL A 177 -4.83 -7.37 6.72
C VAL A 177 -3.33 -7.14 6.64
N THR A 178 -2.67 -7.83 5.72
CA THR A 178 -1.27 -7.57 5.38
C THR A 178 -1.20 -6.90 4.03
N PHE A 179 -0.56 -5.73 3.97
CA PHE A 179 -0.23 -5.04 2.74
C PHE A 179 1.19 -5.34 2.29
N SER A 180 1.40 -5.34 0.98
CA SER A 180 2.72 -5.55 0.38
C SER A 180 2.86 -4.81 -0.96
N LYS A 181 4.11 -4.53 -1.37
CA LYS A 181 4.42 -3.98 -2.69
C LYS A 181 4.24 -5.00 -3.82
N SER A 182 4.31 -6.30 -3.51
CA SER A 182 4.17 -7.36 -4.51
C SER A 182 3.48 -8.60 -3.95
N GLU A 183 2.88 -9.38 -4.85
CA GLU A 183 2.28 -10.67 -4.50
C GLU A 183 3.33 -11.65 -3.93
N ALA A 184 4.54 -11.67 -4.52
CA ALA A 184 5.60 -12.54 -4.05
C ALA A 184 6.01 -12.23 -2.60
N ASP A 185 6.13 -10.95 -2.25
CA ASP A 185 6.46 -10.51 -0.89
C ASP A 185 5.31 -10.82 0.09
N LEU A 186 4.07 -10.62 -0.35
CA LEU A 186 2.89 -10.96 0.45
C LEU A 186 2.86 -12.46 0.79
N GLN A 187 3.04 -13.33 -0.20
CA GLN A 187 3.07 -14.77 0.01
C GLN A 187 4.25 -15.20 0.88
N ARG A 188 5.42 -14.58 0.74
CA ARG A 188 6.58 -14.84 1.61
C ARG A 188 6.31 -14.49 3.07
N HIS A 189 5.56 -13.41 3.33
CA HIS A 189 5.18 -13.02 4.68
C HIS A 189 4.16 -14.01 5.25
N LEU A 190 3.06 -14.27 4.54
CA LEU A 190 1.96 -15.13 5.00
C LEU A 190 2.41 -16.58 5.23
N ALA A 191 3.43 -17.07 4.52
CA ALA A 191 4.01 -18.38 4.77
C ALA A 191 4.71 -18.49 6.15
N LYS A 192 5.14 -17.37 6.73
CA LYS A 192 5.81 -17.30 8.04
C LYS A 192 4.86 -16.89 9.16
N ALA A 193 3.94 -15.98 8.85
CA ALA A 193 2.96 -15.42 9.76
C ALA A 193 1.59 -15.42 9.06
N PRO A 194 0.92 -16.57 9.00
CA PRO A 194 -0.44 -16.63 8.47
C PRO A 194 -1.38 -15.86 9.38
N HIS A 195 -2.46 -15.33 8.79
CA HIS A 195 -3.55 -14.77 9.58
C HIS A 195 -4.15 -15.86 10.49
N PRO A 196 -4.53 -15.52 11.73
CA PRO A 196 -4.96 -16.47 12.76
C PRO A 196 -6.37 -17.06 12.58
#